data_AF-A0A1F7CK62-F1
#
_entry.id   AF-A0A1F7CK62-F1
#
_cell.length_a   1.000
_cell.length_b   1.000
_cell.length_c   1.000
_cell.angle_alpha   90.00
_cell.angle_beta   90.00
_cell.angle_gamma   90.00
#
_symmetry.space_group_name_H-M   'P 1'
#
loop_
_entity.id
_entity.type
_entity.pdbx_description
1 polymer ?
#
loop_
_entity_poly.entity_id
_entity_poly.type
_entity_poly.pdbx_seq_one_letter_code
_entity_poly.pdbx_strand_id
1 'polypeptide(L)'
;MYIMSSDPIENVYSDGDLTEIQLVIEGKTAATRENIDSLPDLMERGEIPNLLLLNHLYFSNRDLYQRVLNDERARQFYHFGFFPETFPLVYGNEISPTIKFPGGESLFGYSRKGTIAIIEHPEKQIVIKPLQRNRENTITQIAAEKGVGPEQFLSLQGFLSEELLHGDSFSRLHHCDHGDRTDSNTMMEIGRRMGIILDLLHQNNIFFNDTILCGEFGESHTKIPADPSKTKLYDFGMSVMIPDNMAELDTQSIFDIAIGFPPYSLLQGQELPPEEVQKIAREFYETCLSKNARNKWLNQDGVRVEQNLGLAKLQGMRDAAVKDFLKGFDETHVILK
;
A
#
# COMPACT_ATOMS: atom_id res chain seq x y z
N MET A 1 8.58 43.75 17.43
CA MET A 1 8.49 43.80 15.96
C MET A 1 9.72 43.08 15.44
N TYR A 2 9.62 41.76 15.30
CA TYR A 2 10.66 40.98 14.64
C TYR A 2 10.34 41.01 13.15
N ILE A 3 11.16 41.70 12.38
CA ILE A 3 11.16 41.58 10.93
C ILE A 3 11.91 40.29 10.67
N MET A 4 11.18 39.21 10.39
CA MET A 4 11.79 38.06 9.73
C MET A 4 11.88 38.44 8.25
N SER A 5 13.10 38.54 7.73
CA SER A 5 13.28 38.57 6.29
C SER A 5 12.86 37.20 5.77
N SER A 6 11.74 37.15 5.06
CA SER A 6 11.40 36.04 4.19
C SER A 6 12.30 36.17 2.95
N ASP A 7 13.58 35.84 3.10
CA ASP A 7 14.38 35.55 1.93
C ASP A 7 13.69 34.37 1.21
N PRO A 8 13.42 34.47 -0.10
CA PRO A 8 12.83 33.37 -0.84
C PRO A 8 13.74 32.15 -0.65
N ILE A 9 13.13 31.02 -0.27
CA ILE A 9 13.85 29.74 -0.14
C ILE A 9 14.56 29.52 -1.48
N GLU A 10 15.88 29.65 -1.48
CA GLU A 10 16.70 29.51 -2.68
C GLU A 10 16.42 28.11 -3.24
N ASN A 11 16.02 28.04 -4.50
CA ASN A 11 15.57 26.78 -5.10
C ASN A 11 16.78 25.86 -5.23
N VAL A 12 16.92 24.92 -4.28
CA VAL A 12 18.12 24.08 -4.08
C VAL A 12 18.43 23.21 -5.31
N TYR A 13 17.40 22.88 -6.07
CA TYR A 13 17.46 22.05 -7.26
C TYR A 13 16.80 22.76 -8.44
N SER A 14 17.45 22.72 -9.60
CA SER A 14 16.81 23.11 -10.85
C SER A 14 15.79 22.06 -11.30
N ASP A 15 14.89 22.41 -12.23
CA ASP A 15 13.95 21.43 -12.81
C ASP A 15 14.68 20.24 -13.45
N GLY A 16 15.86 20.47 -14.03
CA GLY A 16 16.72 19.43 -14.59
C GLY A 16 17.27 18.50 -13.51
N ASP A 17 17.72 19.05 -12.39
CA ASP A 17 18.20 18.27 -11.25
C ASP A 17 17.08 17.39 -10.68
N LEU A 18 15.89 17.97 -10.47
CA LEU A 18 14.75 17.23 -9.94
C LEU A 18 14.34 16.09 -10.87
N THR A 19 14.30 16.36 -12.18
CA THR A 19 14.00 15.34 -13.20
C THR A 19 15.01 14.18 -13.13
N GLU A 20 16.31 14.49 -13.03
CA GLU A 20 17.35 13.47 -12.96
C GLU A 20 17.25 12.64 -11.67
N ILE A 21 17.00 13.27 -10.52
CA ILE A 21 16.76 12.58 -9.25
C ILE A 21 15.57 11.63 -9.36
N GLN A 22 14.45 12.10 -9.92
CA GLN A 22 13.24 11.30 -10.07
C GLN A 22 13.47 10.10 -11.01
N LEU A 23 14.18 10.27 -12.13
CA LEU A 23 14.55 9.17 -13.01
C LEU A 23 15.43 8.13 -12.31
N VAL A 24 16.33 8.56 -11.42
CA VAL A 24 17.11 7.65 -10.58
C VAL A 24 16.21 6.83 -9.66
N ILE A 25 15.26 7.47 -8.99
CA ILE A 25 14.32 6.79 -8.07
C ILE A 25 13.46 5.77 -8.82
N GLU A 26 13.04 6.08 -10.06
CA GLU A 26 12.30 5.18 -10.94
C GLU A 26 13.14 4.03 -11.52
N GLY A 27 14.45 3.98 -11.23
CA GLY A 27 15.37 3.00 -11.79
C GLY A 27 15.67 3.21 -13.27
N LYS A 28 15.36 4.38 -13.84
CA LYS A 28 15.61 4.76 -15.24
C LYS A 28 16.95 5.45 -15.44
N THR A 29 17.95 5.02 -14.68
CA THR A 29 19.27 5.65 -14.64
C THR A 29 20.20 5.05 -15.70
N ALA A 30 21.21 5.81 -16.11
CA ALA A 30 22.28 5.34 -16.99
C ALA A 30 23.29 4.42 -16.29
N ALA A 31 23.13 4.15 -14.98
CA ALA A 31 24.02 3.26 -14.24
C ALA A 31 23.94 1.83 -14.79
N THR A 32 25.10 1.27 -15.14
CA THR A 32 25.20 -0.12 -15.59
C THR A 32 24.94 -1.07 -14.43
N ARG A 33 24.59 -2.33 -14.75
CA ARG A 33 24.43 -3.38 -13.72
C ARG A 33 25.69 -3.55 -12.88
N GLU A 34 26.87 -3.44 -13.49
CA GLU A 34 28.17 -3.44 -12.82
C GLU A 34 28.29 -2.30 -11.77
N ASN A 35 27.80 -1.09 -12.09
CA ASN A 35 27.78 0.00 -11.13
C ASN A 35 26.87 -0.33 -9.93
N ILE A 36 25.69 -0.90 -10.19
CA ILE A 36 24.74 -1.29 -9.14
C ILE A 36 25.33 -2.38 -8.24
N ASP A 37 25.93 -3.40 -8.85
CA ASP A 37 26.53 -4.53 -8.14
C ASP A 37 27.75 -4.08 -7.29
N SER A 38 28.38 -2.96 -7.64
CA SER A 38 29.51 -2.37 -6.88
C SER A 38 29.10 -1.52 -5.67
N LEU A 39 27.83 -1.10 -5.57
CA LEU A 39 27.37 -0.20 -4.50
C LEU A 39 27.60 -0.74 -3.09
N PRO A 40 27.30 -2.03 -2.78
CA PRO A 40 27.53 -2.58 -1.44
C PRO A 40 28.99 -2.42 -0.99
N ASP A 41 29.94 -2.72 -1.87
CA ASP A 41 31.38 -2.63 -1.57
C ASP A 41 31.85 -1.19 -1.36
N LEU A 42 31.32 -0.24 -2.14
CA LEU A 42 31.64 1.19 -2.00
C LEU A 42 31.08 1.77 -0.70
N MET A 43 29.89 1.31 -0.29
CA MET A 43 29.27 1.69 0.97
C MET A 43 30.02 1.10 2.18
N GLU A 44 30.44 -0.17 2.11
CA GLU A 44 31.23 -0.83 3.16
C GLU A 44 32.58 -0.14 3.37
N ARG A 45 33.20 0.36 2.29
CA ARG A 45 34.43 1.15 2.33
C ARG A 45 34.25 2.59 2.81
N GLY A 46 33.01 3.03 3.04
CA GLY A 46 32.68 4.39 3.46
C GLY A 46 32.89 5.44 2.35
N GLU A 47 33.02 5.01 1.10
CA GLU A 47 33.20 5.91 -0.05
C GLU A 47 31.88 6.59 -0.44
N ILE A 48 30.74 5.93 -0.18
CA ILE A 48 29.40 6.40 -0.50
C ILE A 48 28.51 6.26 0.75
N PRO A 49 27.99 7.36 1.33
CA PRO A 49 26.98 7.31 2.38
C PRO A 49 25.68 6.65 1.89
N ASN A 50 24.97 5.93 2.76
CA ASN A 50 23.71 5.29 2.36
C ASN A 50 22.56 6.31 2.23
N LEU A 51 22.25 6.73 1.00
CA LEU A 51 21.07 7.53 0.67
C LEU A 51 19.97 6.71 -0.05
N LEU A 52 19.96 5.39 0.14
CA LEU A 52 19.01 4.47 -0.50
C LEU A 52 19.06 4.60 -2.03
N LEU A 53 17.90 4.74 -2.68
CA LEU A 53 17.76 4.81 -4.14
C LEU A 53 18.53 5.97 -4.78
N LEU A 54 18.96 6.97 -4.01
CA LEU A 54 19.71 8.12 -4.53
C LEU A 54 21.18 7.80 -4.80
N ASN A 55 21.70 6.66 -4.32
CA ASN A 55 23.11 6.28 -4.53
C ASN A 55 23.47 6.12 -6.01
N HIS A 56 22.50 5.84 -6.89
CA HIS A 56 22.76 5.76 -8.33
C HIS A 56 23.10 7.12 -8.97
N LEU A 57 22.78 8.25 -8.30
CA LEU A 57 23.25 9.57 -8.73
C LEU A 57 24.77 9.66 -8.68
N TYR A 58 25.44 8.92 -7.80
CA TYR A 58 26.90 8.90 -7.73
C TYR A 58 27.55 8.55 -9.09
N PHE A 59 26.91 7.66 -9.86
CA PHE A 59 27.40 7.22 -11.17
C PHE A 59 26.88 8.05 -12.34
N SER A 60 25.67 8.59 -12.24
CA SER A 60 25.03 9.34 -13.33
C SER A 60 25.40 10.82 -13.31
N ASN A 61 25.43 11.43 -12.12
CA ASN A 61 25.76 12.83 -11.92
C ASN A 61 26.33 13.08 -10.51
N ARG A 62 27.66 13.00 -10.42
CA ARG A 62 28.41 13.09 -9.15
C ARG A 62 28.27 14.45 -8.45
N ASP A 63 28.14 15.53 -9.21
CA ASP A 63 27.97 16.89 -8.67
C ASP A 63 26.58 17.04 -8.04
N LEU A 64 25.53 16.53 -8.71
CA LEU A 64 24.18 16.49 -8.16
C LEU A 64 24.11 15.58 -6.93
N TYR A 65 24.74 14.41 -6.97
CA TYR A 65 24.85 13.53 -5.81
C TYR A 65 25.47 14.25 -4.60
N GLN A 66 26.55 15.00 -4.81
CA GLN A 66 27.21 15.73 -3.72
C GLN A 66 26.33 16.85 -3.13
N ARG A 67 25.53 17.52 -3.97
CA ARG A 67 24.53 18.49 -3.49
C ARG A 67 23.44 17.83 -2.66
N VAL A 68 22.87 16.73 -3.14
CA VAL A 68 21.87 15.92 -2.41
C VAL A 68 22.43 15.43 -1.08
N LEU A 69 23.69 14.97 -1.06
CA LEU A 69 24.35 14.51 0.16
C LEU A 69 24.53 15.60 1.21
N ASN A 70 24.79 16.84 0.77
CA ASN A 70 24.99 17.97 1.66
C ASN A 70 23.67 18.63 2.10
N ASP A 71 22.56 18.30 1.46
CA ASP A 71 21.23 18.81 1.80
C ASP A 71 20.65 18.06 3.02
N GLU A 72 20.41 18.80 4.10
CA GLU A 72 19.82 18.26 5.33
C GLU A 72 18.41 17.69 5.11
N ARG A 73 17.61 18.33 4.24
CA ARG A 73 16.26 17.85 3.93
C ARG A 73 16.32 16.56 3.13
N ALA A 74 17.19 16.49 2.13
CA ALA A 74 17.39 15.26 1.37
C ALA A 74 17.85 14.09 2.26
N ARG A 75 18.72 14.35 3.26
CA ARG A 75 19.12 13.32 4.24
C ARG A 75 18.00 12.92 5.19
N GLN A 76 17.12 13.84 5.56
CA GLN A 76 15.98 13.57 6.45
C GLN A 76 14.87 12.78 5.73
N PHE A 77 14.54 13.17 4.50
CA PHE A 77 13.43 12.61 3.73
C PHE A 77 13.85 11.53 2.73
N TYR A 78 15.16 11.30 2.54
CA TYR A 78 15.70 10.39 1.55
C TYR A 78 15.11 10.66 0.15
N HIS A 79 14.85 9.61 -0.63
CA HIS A 79 14.19 9.71 -1.93
C HIS A 79 12.72 10.19 -1.84
N PHE A 80 12.05 10.03 -0.70
CA PHE A 80 10.65 10.43 -0.54
C PHE A 80 10.45 11.95 -0.65
N GLY A 81 11.49 12.73 -0.31
CA GLY A 81 11.48 14.19 -0.46
C GLY A 81 11.35 14.68 -1.91
N PHE A 82 11.60 13.81 -2.90
CA PHE A 82 11.64 14.17 -4.31
C PHE A 82 10.40 13.71 -5.10
N PHE A 83 9.39 13.15 -4.41
CA PHE A 83 8.12 12.80 -5.03
C PHE A 83 7.34 14.06 -5.43
N PRO A 84 6.55 14.05 -6.52
CA PRO A 84 5.86 15.24 -7.03
C PRO A 84 5.05 16.01 -5.97
N GLU A 85 4.42 15.26 -5.06
CA GLU A 85 3.52 15.81 -4.03
C GLU A 85 4.23 16.14 -2.72
N THR A 86 5.42 15.57 -2.50
CA THR A 86 6.22 15.78 -1.30
C THR A 86 7.26 16.87 -1.48
N PHE A 87 7.83 16.98 -2.68
CA PHE A 87 8.83 18.00 -3.02
C PHE A 87 8.38 19.42 -2.69
N PRO A 88 7.20 19.90 -3.12
CA PRO A 88 6.74 21.24 -2.73
C PRO A 88 6.52 21.38 -1.22
N LEU A 89 6.14 20.31 -0.51
CA LEU A 89 6.00 20.34 0.95
C LEU A 89 7.35 20.50 1.66
N VAL A 90 8.39 19.80 1.18
CA VAL A 90 9.73 19.80 1.79
C VAL A 90 10.54 21.04 1.40
N TYR A 91 10.43 21.49 0.15
CA TYR A 91 11.30 22.53 -0.41
C TYR A 91 10.59 23.88 -0.63
N GLY A 92 9.26 23.90 -0.72
CA GLY A 92 8.48 25.09 -1.04
C GLY A 92 7.77 25.77 0.15
N ASN A 93 7.81 25.18 1.35
CA ASN A 93 7.08 25.67 2.53
C ASN A 93 8.02 26.09 3.67
N GLU A 94 7.59 27.05 4.49
CA GLU A 94 8.28 27.43 5.73
C GLU A 94 8.16 26.34 6.81
N ILE A 95 7.03 25.61 6.80
CA ILE A 95 6.79 24.49 7.71
C ILE A 95 7.23 23.21 7.01
N SER A 96 8.35 22.64 7.45
CA SER A 96 8.77 21.32 6.98
C SER A 96 7.79 20.23 7.45
N PRO A 97 7.43 19.25 6.59
CA PRO A 97 6.66 18.10 7.02
C PRO A 97 7.45 17.24 8.03
N THR A 98 6.78 16.24 8.60
CA THR A 98 7.47 15.15 9.31
C THR A 98 7.42 13.87 8.48
N ILE A 99 8.39 12.98 8.67
CA ILE A 99 8.44 11.68 8.02
C ILE A 99 8.47 10.57 9.08
N LYS A 100 7.67 9.52 8.87
CA LYS A 100 7.63 8.32 9.70
C LYS A 100 7.75 7.09 8.81
N PHE A 101 8.40 6.05 9.33
CA PHE A 101 8.56 4.76 8.64
C PHE A 101 7.82 3.67 9.41
N PRO A 102 6.60 3.27 9.00
CA PRO A 102 5.89 2.17 9.63
C PRO A 102 6.67 0.84 9.46
N GLY A 103 6.62 -0.05 10.46
CA GLY A 103 7.26 -1.38 10.40
C GLY A 103 8.67 -1.47 10.99
N GLY A 104 8.89 -0.86 12.17
CA GLY A 104 10.22 -0.70 12.78
C GLY A 104 10.98 -1.96 13.20
N GLU A 105 10.35 -3.12 13.34
CA GLU A 105 10.99 -4.41 13.67
C GLU A 105 10.21 -5.54 13.00
N SER A 106 10.85 -6.33 12.13
CA SER A 106 10.30 -7.64 11.75
C SER A 106 10.84 -8.70 12.71
N LEU A 107 10.02 -9.70 13.02
CA LEU A 107 10.35 -10.87 13.85
C LEU A 107 11.57 -11.68 13.36
N PHE A 108 12.15 -11.33 12.21
CA PHE A 108 13.30 -11.99 11.59
C PHE A 108 14.50 -11.06 11.34
N GLY A 109 14.54 -9.87 11.95
CA GLY A 109 15.73 -9.00 11.91
C GLY A 109 15.96 -8.26 10.58
N TYR A 110 15.12 -8.45 9.56
CA TYR A 110 15.11 -7.62 8.36
C TYR A 110 14.20 -6.40 8.61
N SER A 111 14.82 -5.24 8.80
CA SER A 111 14.12 -3.97 8.96
C SER A 111 13.51 -3.54 7.62
N ARG A 112 12.17 -3.43 7.55
CA ARG A 112 11.45 -2.77 6.43
C ARG A 112 11.55 -1.23 6.49
N LYS A 113 12.32 -0.66 7.43
CA LYS A 113 12.53 0.80 7.52
C LYS A 113 13.01 1.33 6.16
N GLY A 114 12.31 2.33 5.64
CA GLY A 114 12.68 3.04 4.41
C GLY A 114 12.01 2.53 3.13
N THR A 115 11.12 1.53 3.18
CA THR A 115 10.33 1.13 2.00
C THR A 115 8.98 1.84 1.92
N ILE A 116 8.35 2.12 3.06
CA ILE A 116 7.10 2.88 3.16
C ILE A 116 7.37 4.12 3.99
N ALA A 117 6.93 5.28 3.51
CA ALA A 117 7.03 6.54 4.24
C ALA A 117 5.64 7.14 4.45
N ILE A 118 5.43 7.70 5.63
CA ILE A 118 4.29 8.57 5.94
C ILE A 118 4.84 9.99 6.08
N ILE A 119 4.40 10.89 5.21
CA ILE A 119 4.71 12.31 5.22
C ILE A 119 3.52 13.04 5.83
N GLU A 120 3.74 13.77 6.93
CA GLU A 120 2.69 14.55 7.60
C GLU A 120 3.00 16.04 7.49
N HIS A 121 2.19 16.75 6.72
CA HIS A 121 2.13 18.22 6.66
C HIS A 121 0.72 18.69 7.05
N PRO A 122 0.53 19.89 7.64
CA PRO A 122 -0.79 20.42 7.95
C PRO A 122 -1.74 20.50 6.74
N GLU A 123 -1.20 20.72 5.54
CA GLU A 123 -2.00 20.80 4.31
C GLU A 123 -2.28 19.43 3.69
N LYS A 124 -1.40 18.46 3.89
CA LYS A 124 -1.46 17.17 3.20
C LYS A 124 -0.73 16.07 3.95
N GLN A 125 -1.33 14.89 4.01
CA GLN A 125 -0.73 13.71 4.63
C GLN A 125 -0.68 12.58 3.61
N ILE A 126 0.51 12.08 3.35
CA ILE A 126 0.82 11.22 2.21
C ILE A 126 1.47 9.93 2.70
N VAL A 127 1.02 8.80 2.19
CA VAL A 127 1.73 7.52 2.28
C VAL A 127 2.40 7.25 0.94
N ILE A 128 3.69 6.95 0.96
CA ILE A 128 4.45 6.53 -0.22
C ILE A 128 4.91 5.10 -0.02
N LYS A 129 4.63 4.22 -0.98
CA LYS A 129 5.03 2.80 -0.95
C LYS A 129 5.37 2.28 -2.34
N PRO A 130 6.27 1.29 -2.48
CA PRO A 130 6.48 0.62 -3.77
C PRO A 130 5.23 -0.15 -4.18
N LEU A 131 5.02 -0.27 -5.49
CA LEU A 131 4.04 -1.18 -6.05
C LEU A 131 4.44 -2.61 -5.68
N GLN A 132 3.52 -3.36 -5.10
CA GLN A 132 3.68 -4.78 -4.86
C GLN A 132 3.43 -5.58 -6.13
N ARG A 133 2.54 -5.09 -7.02
CA ARG A 133 2.14 -5.76 -8.26
C ARG A 133 1.89 -4.79 -9.41
N ASN A 134 2.05 -5.27 -10.64
CA ASN A 134 1.96 -4.46 -11.87
C ASN A 134 0.63 -3.73 -12.06
N ARG A 135 -0.49 -4.29 -11.57
CA ARG A 135 -1.84 -3.72 -11.74
C ARG A 135 -2.34 -2.96 -10.51
N GLU A 136 -1.56 -2.93 -9.42
CA GLU A 136 -1.97 -2.31 -8.17
C GLU A 136 -2.34 -0.84 -8.38
N ASN A 137 -1.56 -0.09 -9.17
CA ASN A 137 -1.83 1.31 -9.49
C ASN A 137 -3.21 1.56 -10.12
N THR A 138 -3.65 0.65 -10.99
CA THR A 138 -4.93 0.77 -11.68
C THR A 138 -6.07 0.44 -10.72
N ILE A 139 -5.87 -0.59 -9.90
CA ILE A 139 -6.84 -1.02 -8.89
C ILE A 139 -7.03 0.06 -7.82
N THR A 140 -5.95 0.63 -7.28
CA THR A 140 -6.03 1.68 -6.27
C THR A 140 -6.66 2.95 -6.82
N GLN A 141 -6.37 3.31 -8.08
CA GLN A 141 -7.03 4.43 -8.76
C GLN A 141 -8.54 4.22 -8.87
N ILE A 142 -8.99 3.05 -9.32
CA ILE A 142 -10.43 2.74 -9.39
C ILE A 142 -11.06 2.77 -8.00
N ALA A 143 -10.42 2.16 -6.99
CA ALA A 143 -10.92 2.15 -5.62
C ALA A 143 -11.05 3.58 -5.04
N ALA A 144 -10.09 4.46 -5.33
CA ALA A 144 -10.12 5.87 -4.96
C ALA A 144 -11.28 6.62 -5.62
N GLU A 145 -11.47 6.45 -6.93
CA GLU A 145 -12.56 7.08 -7.69
C GLU A 145 -13.96 6.63 -7.22
N LYS A 146 -14.08 5.40 -6.72
CA LYS A 146 -15.31 4.90 -6.07
C LYS A 146 -15.44 5.33 -4.61
N GLY A 147 -14.44 6.02 -4.07
CA GLY A 147 -14.39 6.45 -2.68
C GLY A 147 -14.28 5.30 -1.68
N VAL A 148 -13.82 4.12 -2.11
CA VAL A 148 -13.68 2.91 -1.27
C VAL A 148 -12.23 2.63 -0.88
N GLY A 149 -11.27 3.25 -1.58
CA GLY A 149 -9.84 3.26 -1.28
C GLY A 149 -9.31 4.64 -0.86
N PRO A 150 -8.02 4.74 -0.50
CA PRO A 150 -7.35 6.02 -0.26
C PRO A 150 -7.30 6.85 -1.53
N GLU A 151 -7.44 8.18 -1.43
CA GLU A 151 -7.21 9.05 -2.59
C GLU A 151 -5.79 8.86 -3.12
N GLN A 152 -5.63 8.82 -4.45
CA GLN A 152 -4.33 8.66 -5.09
C GLN A 152 -3.79 10.03 -5.50
N PHE A 153 -2.49 10.23 -5.30
CA PHE A 153 -1.77 11.42 -5.72
C PHE A 153 -0.74 11.11 -6.80
N LEU A 154 -0.17 12.15 -7.41
CA LEU A 154 0.90 11.96 -8.40
C LEU A 154 2.11 11.26 -7.75
N SER A 155 2.59 10.22 -8.42
CA SER A 155 3.63 9.33 -7.91
C SER A 155 4.66 9.04 -9.00
N LEU A 156 5.85 8.62 -8.57
CA LEU A 156 6.90 8.13 -9.47
C LEU A 156 6.61 6.69 -9.90
N GLN A 157 7.08 6.31 -11.09
CA GLN A 157 6.92 4.95 -11.60
C GLN A 157 7.51 3.92 -10.63
N GLY A 158 6.75 2.84 -10.37
CA GLY A 158 7.13 1.82 -9.41
C GLY A 158 6.61 2.08 -7.99
N PHE A 159 5.93 3.20 -7.76
CA PHE A 159 5.42 3.60 -6.44
C PHE A 159 3.98 4.09 -6.48
N LEU A 160 3.33 4.03 -5.33
CA LEU A 160 2.08 4.71 -5.03
C LEU A 160 2.34 5.87 -4.06
N SER A 161 1.62 6.97 -4.28
CA SER A 161 1.49 8.10 -3.34
C SER A 161 0.01 8.25 -3.05
N GLU A 162 -0.40 8.06 -1.80
CA GLU A 162 -1.82 7.96 -1.44
C GLU A 162 -2.15 8.70 -0.14
N GLU A 163 -3.44 8.99 0.07
CA GLU A 163 -3.98 9.59 1.29
C GLU A 163 -3.60 8.76 2.53
N LEU A 164 -3.13 9.42 3.59
CA LEU A 164 -3.05 8.77 4.89
C LEU A 164 -4.46 8.62 5.50
N LEU A 165 -4.94 7.38 5.59
CA LEU A 165 -6.23 7.10 6.22
C LEU A 165 -6.16 7.21 7.75
N HIS A 166 -7.03 8.05 8.32
CA HIS A 166 -7.20 8.19 9.76
C HIS A 166 -8.27 7.25 10.35
N GLY A 167 -8.12 6.91 11.63
CA GLY A 167 -9.05 6.07 12.37
C GLY A 167 -8.42 4.79 12.92
N ASP A 168 -9.27 3.89 13.40
CA ASP A 168 -8.85 2.61 13.98
C ASP A 168 -8.82 1.53 12.89
N SER A 169 -7.88 0.59 12.98
CA SER A 169 -7.99 -0.65 12.20
C SER A 169 -9.15 -1.48 12.75
N PHE A 170 -9.91 -2.18 11.91
CA PHE A 170 -11.08 -2.96 12.34
C PHE A 170 -10.73 -3.97 13.45
N SER A 171 -9.59 -4.66 13.31
CA SER A 171 -9.07 -5.61 14.30
C SER A 171 -8.87 -5.00 15.70
N ARG A 172 -8.74 -3.68 15.81
CA ARG A 172 -8.48 -2.96 17.07
C ARG A 172 -9.71 -2.28 17.67
N LEU A 173 -10.89 -2.38 17.07
CA LEU A 173 -12.09 -1.67 17.57
C LEU A 173 -12.48 -2.03 19.02
N HIS A 174 -12.19 -3.26 19.44
CA HIS A 174 -12.47 -3.74 20.80
C HIS A 174 -11.32 -3.47 21.79
N HIS A 175 -10.22 -2.88 21.32
CA HIS A 175 -9.01 -2.56 22.08
C HIS A 175 -8.56 -1.10 21.89
N CYS A 176 -9.42 -0.25 21.33
CA CYS A 176 -9.00 1.08 20.91
C CYS A 176 -8.86 2.05 22.10
N ASP A 177 -7.87 2.94 21.99
CA ASP A 177 -7.54 3.97 23.00
C ASP A 177 -8.69 4.97 23.23
N HIS A 178 -9.68 4.98 22.33
CA HIS A 178 -10.86 5.84 22.37
C HIS A 178 -12.11 5.18 23.00
N GLY A 179 -11.96 3.97 23.58
CA GLY A 179 -13.04 3.19 24.19
C GLY A 179 -13.76 2.28 23.20
N ASP A 180 -14.35 1.18 23.67
CA ASP A 180 -14.97 0.14 22.83
C ASP A 180 -15.95 0.71 21.78
N ARG A 181 -15.57 0.66 20.49
CA ARG A 181 -16.36 1.14 19.35
C ARG A 181 -17.22 0.04 18.72
N THR A 182 -17.50 -1.03 19.46
CA THR A 182 -18.29 -2.17 18.98
C THR A 182 -19.77 -2.09 19.36
N ASP A 183 -20.32 -0.88 19.52
CA ASP A 183 -21.76 -0.72 19.72
C ASP A 183 -22.57 -1.09 18.46
N SER A 184 -23.84 -1.41 18.68
CA SER A 184 -24.71 -1.97 17.64
C SER A 184 -24.83 -1.09 16.40
N ASN A 185 -25.00 0.23 16.58
CA ASN A 185 -25.17 1.15 15.45
C ASN A 185 -23.88 1.27 14.65
N THR A 186 -22.74 1.42 15.34
CA THR A 186 -21.42 1.48 14.70
C THR A 186 -21.15 0.21 13.89
N MET A 187 -21.32 -0.96 14.48
CA MET A 187 -21.03 -2.23 13.78
C MET A 187 -21.98 -2.48 12.60
N MET A 188 -23.27 -2.16 12.74
CA MET A 188 -24.21 -2.21 11.61
C MET A 188 -23.77 -1.29 10.47
N GLU A 189 -23.33 -0.08 10.77
CA GLU A 189 -22.90 0.89 9.74
C GLU A 189 -21.61 0.46 9.04
N ILE A 190 -20.63 -0.06 9.79
CA ILE A 190 -19.41 -0.64 9.21
C ILE A 190 -19.78 -1.81 8.29
N GLY A 191 -20.70 -2.69 8.74
CA GLY A 191 -21.19 -3.82 7.95
C GLY A 191 -21.78 -3.37 6.61
N ARG A 192 -22.72 -2.40 6.63
CA ARG A 192 -23.31 -1.81 5.42
C ARG A 192 -22.25 -1.23 4.50
N ARG A 193 -21.34 -0.46 5.08
CA ARG A 193 -20.28 0.19 4.31
C ARG A 193 -19.38 -0.85 3.64
N MET A 194 -19.04 -1.94 4.33
CA MET A 194 -18.25 -3.02 3.75
C MET A 194 -18.97 -3.73 2.61
N GLY A 195 -20.28 -3.98 2.73
CA GLY A 195 -21.08 -4.57 1.64
C GLY A 195 -21.08 -3.70 0.39
N ILE A 196 -21.23 -2.37 0.56
CA ILE A 196 -21.13 -1.38 -0.52
C ILE A 196 -19.72 -1.37 -1.14
N ILE A 197 -18.66 -1.42 -0.32
CA ILE A 197 -17.28 -1.43 -0.81
C ILE A 197 -17.06 -2.63 -1.72
N LEU A 198 -17.42 -3.84 -1.28
CA LEU A 198 -17.21 -5.04 -2.07
C LEU A 198 -18.03 -5.03 -3.36
N ASP A 199 -19.29 -4.60 -3.31
CA ASP A 199 -20.13 -4.48 -4.51
C ASP A 199 -19.49 -3.51 -5.54
N LEU A 200 -19.02 -2.34 -5.08
CA LEU A 200 -18.33 -1.38 -5.97
C LEU A 200 -17.04 -1.93 -6.57
N LEU A 201 -16.24 -2.68 -5.80
CA LEU A 201 -15.03 -3.34 -6.33
C LEU A 201 -15.41 -4.42 -7.37
N HIS A 202 -16.40 -5.25 -7.05
CA HIS A 202 -16.83 -6.36 -7.89
C HIS A 202 -17.48 -5.89 -9.20
N GLN A 203 -18.22 -4.78 -9.19
CA GLN A 203 -18.73 -4.12 -10.41
C GLN A 203 -17.63 -3.62 -11.34
N ASN A 204 -16.41 -3.42 -10.82
CA ASN A 204 -15.22 -3.06 -11.58
C ASN A 204 -14.28 -4.26 -11.76
N ASN A 205 -14.80 -5.48 -11.57
CA ASN A 205 -14.08 -6.75 -11.72
C ASN A 205 -12.86 -6.89 -10.80
N ILE A 206 -12.81 -6.16 -9.69
CA ILE A 206 -11.70 -6.22 -8.74
C ILE A 206 -12.03 -7.25 -7.67
N PHE A 207 -11.18 -8.26 -7.54
CA PHE A 207 -11.15 -9.20 -6.43
C PHE A 207 -10.12 -8.72 -5.41
N PHE A 208 -10.52 -8.43 -4.16
CA PHE A 208 -9.61 -7.83 -3.18
C PHE A 208 -8.49 -8.78 -2.77
N ASN A 209 -8.80 -10.07 -2.60
CA ASN A 209 -7.84 -11.17 -2.47
C ASN A 209 -6.79 -11.03 -1.35
N ASP A 210 -7.11 -10.30 -0.30
CA ASP A 210 -6.27 -10.15 0.89
C ASP A 210 -7.12 -10.18 2.17
N THR A 211 -6.48 -10.03 3.32
CA THR A 211 -7.14 -9.80 4.60
C THR A 211 -7.97 -8.53 4.55
N ILE A 212 -9.27 -8.63 4.85
CA ILE A 212 -10.19 -7.49 4.79
C ILE A 212 -10.32 -6.87 6.19
N LEU A 213 -10.87 -7.63 7.13
CA LEU A 213 -11.27 -7.11 8.45
C LEU A 213 -10.27 -7.45 9.55
N CYS A 214 -9.87 -8.71 9.64
CA CYS A 214 -9.02 -9.21 10.72
C CYS A 214 -8.29 -10.45 10.25
N GLY A 215 -6.97 -10.39 10.26
CA GLY A 215 -6.09 -11.51 9.99
C GLY A 215 -5.58 -12.19 11.25
N GLU A 216 -4.74 -13.21 11.08
CA GLU A 216 -4.32 -14.10 12.17
C GLU A 216 -3.45 -13.40 13.21
N PHE A 217 -2.70 -12.38 12.80
CA PHE A 217 -1.78 -11.62 13.65
C PHE A 217 -2.32 -10.22 13.99
N GLY A 218 -3.63 -10.00 13.82
CA GLY A 218 -4.30 -8.74 14.11
C GLY A 218 -4.12 -7.66 13.04
N GLU A 219 -3.57 -8.02 11.87
CA GLU A 219 -3.58 -7.20 10.67
C GLU A 219 -5.01 -6.97 10.16
N SER A 220 -5.22 -5.84 9.51
CA SER A 220 -6.52 -5.43 9.00
C SER A 220 -6.29 -4.40 7.91
N HIS A 221 -6.91 -4.58 6.75
CA HIS A 221 -6.85 -3.61 5.66
C HIS A 221 -8.11 -2.74 5.59
N THR A 222 -8.85 -2.67 6.70
CA THR A 222 -10.03 -1.83 6.85
C THR A 222 -9.77 -0.73 7.87
N LYS A 223 -9.92 0.53 7.45
CA LYS A 223 -9.78 1.70 8.33
C LYS A 223 -11.15 2.24 8.72
N ILE A 224 -11.35 2.48 10.02
CA ILE A 224 -12.59 2.93 10.63
C ILE A 224 -12.41 4.35 11.21
N PRO A 225 -12.71 5.39 10.43
CA PRO A 225 -12.66 6.76 10.92
C PRO A 225 -13.76 7.02 11.97
N ALA A 226 -13.77 8.21 12.57
CA ALA A 226 -14.76 8.58 13.58
C ALA A 226 -16.22 8.41 13.09
N ASP A 227 -16.45 8.69 11.81
CA ASP A 227 -17.71 8.42 11.09
C ASP A 227 -17.62 7.07 10.36
N PRO A 228 -18.26 6.00 10.85
CA PRO A 228 -18.12 4.66 10.28
C PRO A 228 -18.62 4.52 8.83
N SER A 229 -19.49 5.44 8.37
CA SER A 229 -19.94 5.44 6.97
C SER A 229 -18.81 5.75 5.97
N LYS A 230 -17.70 6.32 6.46
CA LYS A 230 -16.49 6.64 5.69
C LYS A 230 -15.41 5.58 5.78
N THR A 231 -15.74 4.38 6.27
CA THR A 231 -14.82 3.25 6.22
C THR A 231 -14.30 3.03 4.79
N LYS A 232 -13.01 2.73 4.70
CA LYS A 232 -12.27 2.48 3.45
C LYS A 232 -11.41 1.22 3.60
N LEU A 233 -11.19 0.53 2.48
CA LEU A 233 -10.14 -0.48 2.36
C LEU A 233 -8.83 0.20 1.95
N TYR A 234 -7.70 -0.39 2.32
CA TYR A 234 -6.37 0.01 1.86
C TYR A 234 -5.53 -1.22 1.54
N ASP A 235 -4.30 -1.02 1.07
CA ASP A 235 -3.36 -2.11 0.73
C ASP A 235 -3.92 -3.12 -0.30
N PHE A 236 -4.10 -2.65 -1.53
CA PHE A 236 -4.61 -3.44 -2.66
C PHE A 236 -3.52 -4.25 -3.37
N GLY A 237 -2.33 -4.42 -2.76
CA GLY A 237 -1.18 -5.04 -3.42
C GLY A 237 -1.39 -6.49 -3.82
N MET A 238 -2.33 -7.19 -3.19
CA MET A 238 -2.74 -8.56 -3.53
C MET A 238 -4.01 -8.65 -4.38
N SER A 239 -4.66 -7.52 -4.64
CA SER A 239 -5.90 -7.46 -5.40
C SER A 239 -5.68 -7.75 -6.88
N VAL A 240 -6.68 -8.36 -7.52
CA VAL A 240 -6.60 -8.83 -8.89
C VAL A 240 -7.81 -8.36 -9.69
N MET A 241 -7.59 -7.84 -10.89
CA MET A 241 -8.66 -7.59 -11.86
C MET A 241 -9.00 -8.89 -12.59
N ILE A 242 -10.20 -9.43 -12.35
CA ILE A 242 -10.67 -10.70 -12.90
C ILE A 242 -11.44 -10.44 -14.21
N PRO A 243 -10.92 -10.84 -15.38
CA PRO A 243 -11.61 -10.65 -16.66
C PRO A 243 -12.89 -11.49 -16.75
N ASP A 244 -13.74 -11.13 -17.70
CA ASP A 244 -14.96 -11.89 -18.02
C ASP A 244 -14.64 -13.32 -18.45
N ASN A 245 -13.57 -13.47 -19.22
CA ASN A 245 -13.03 -14.75 -19.64
C ASN A 245 -11.77 -15.08 -18.84
N MET A 246 -11.88 -16.05 -17.92
CA MET A 246 -10.78 -16.46 -17.04
C MET A 246 -9.53 -16.94 -17.79
N ALA A 247 -9.65 -17.33 -19.06
CA ALA A 247 -8.50 -17.68 -19.90
C ALA A 247 -7.60 -16.48 -20.27
N GLU A 248 -8.06 -15.25 -20.02
CA GLU A 248 -7.30 -14.02 -20.26
C GLU A 248 -6.47 -13.58 -19.07
N LEU A 249 -6.56 -14.28 -17.93
CA LEU A 249 -5.70 -14.01 -16.79
C LEU A 249 -4.24 -14.35 -17.13
N ASP A 250 -3.35 -13.42 -16.83
CA ASP A 250 -1.91 -13.67 -16.92
C ASP A 250 -1.41 -14.55 -15.76
N THR A 251 -0.26 -15.17 -15.97
CA THR A 251 0.38 -16.08 -15.00
C THR A 251 0.53 -15.44 -13.62
N GLN A 252 0.88 -14.16 -13.56
CA GLN A 252 1.10 -13.46 -12.29
C GLN A 252 -0.21 -13.29 -11.53
N SER A 253 -1.29 -12.88 -12.21
CA SER A 253 -2.62 -12.73 -11.63
C SER A 253 -3.15 -14.07 -11.10
N ILE A 254 -2.92 -15.16 -11.84
CA ILE A 254 -3.28 -16.51 -11.41
C ILE A 254 -2.51 -16.90 -10.14
N PHE A 255 -1.21 -16.62 -10.10
CA PHE A 255 -0.37 -16.88 -8.94
C PHE A 255 -0.81 -16.05 -7.72
N ASP A 256 -1.10 -14.76 -7.92
CA ASP A 256 -1.56 -13.86 -6.85
C ASP A 256 -2.89 -14.33 -6.24
N ILE A 257 -3.81 -14.84 -7.07
CA ILE A 257 -5.02 -15.51 -6.56
C ILE A 257 -4.63 -16.76 -5.77
N ALA A 258 -3.75 -17.61 -6.30
CA ALA A 258 -3.40 -18.89 -5.69
C ALA A 258 -2.82 -18.73 -4.27
N ILE A 259 -1.91 -17.78 -4.07
CA ILE A 259 -1.26 -17.53 -2.77
C ILE A 259 -2.23 -17.00 -1.70
N GLY A 260 -3.43 -16.56 -2.08
CA GLY A 260 -4.51 -16.25 -1.16
C GLY A 260 -5.24 -17.47 -0.57
N PHE A 261 -4.79 -18.71 -0.86
CA PHE A 261 -5.44 -19.96 -0.42
C PHE A 261 -4.52 -20.88 0.39
N PRO A 262 -5.08 -21.73 1.29
CA PRO A 262 -4.31 -22.58 2.19
C PRO A 262 -3.17 -23.44 1.60
N PRO A 263 -3.26 -24.03 0.38
CA PRO A 263 -2.12 -24.78 -0.16
C PRO A 263 -0.92 -23.90 -0.55
N TYR A 264 -1.12 -22.59 -0.79
CA TYR A 264 -0.08 -21.69 -1.29
C TYR A 264 0.17 -20.47 -0.40
N SER A 265 -0.62 -20.27 0.66
CA SER A 265 -0.50 -19.15 1.59
C SER A 265 0.90 -18.99 2.19
N LEU A 266 1.62 -20.08 2.43
CA LEU A 266 3.00 -20.07 2.92
C LEU A 266 3.99 -19.40 1.96
N LEU A 267 3.62 -19.23 0.68
CA LEU A 267 4.44 -18.60 -0.35
C LEU A 267 4.24 -17.08 -0.42
N GLN A 268 3.28 -16.53 0.34
CA GLN A 268 3.03 -15.09 0.36
C GLN A 268 4.29 -14.33 0.81
N GLY A 269 4.68 -13.33 0.01
CA GLY A 269 5.86 -12.50 0.28
C GLY A 269 7.21 -13.16 -0.01
N GLN A 270 7.24 -14.37 -0.59
CA GLN A 270 8.47 -14.98 -1.07
C GLN A 270 8.79 -14.51 -2.49
N GLU A 271 10.07 -14.24 -2.77
CA GLU A 271 10.57 -14.12 -4.14
C GLU A 271 10.81 -15.52 -4.70
N LEU A 272 9.93 -15.96 -5.59
CA LEU A 272 10.05 -17.25 -6.26
C LEU A 272 10.65 -17.10 -7.66
N PRO A 273 11.46 -18.07 -8.12
CA PRO A 273 11.91 -18.11 -9.50
C PRO A 273 10.73 -18.12 -10.50
N PRO A 274 10.87 -17.50 -11.68
CA PRO A 274 9.79 -17.44 -12.68
C PRO A 274 9.21 -18.80 -13.06
N GLU A 275 10.03 -19.85 -13.10
CA GLU A 275 9.58 -21.23 -13.39
C GLU A 275 8.66 -21.80 -12.31
N GLU A 276 8.89 -21.49 -11.04
CA GLU A 276 8.04 -21.95 -9.94
C GLU A 276 6.70 -21.23 -9.93
N VAL A 277 6.73 -19.90 -10.15
CA VAL A 277 5.51 -19.09 -10.33
C VAL A 277 4.66 -19.64 -11.47
N GLN A 278 5.27 -19.94 -12.62
CA GLN A 278 4.56 -20.54 -13.76
C GLN A 278 3.95 -21.90 -13.45
N LYS A 279 4.68 -22.75 -12.72
CA LYS A 279 4.20 -24.08 -12.34
C LYS A 279 2.98 -23.99 -11.42
N ILE A 280 3.08 -23.21 -10.34
CA ILE A 280 1.99 -23.03 -9.37
C ILE A 280 0.77 -22.43 -10.04
N ALA A 281 0.97 -21.38 -10.85
CA ALA A 281 -0.11 -20.74 -11.56
C ALA A 281 -0.84 -21.73 -12.49
N ARG A 282 -0.09 -22.52 -13.27
CA ARG A 282 -0.66 -23.53 -14.15
C ARG A 282 -1.47 -24.58 -13.37
N GLU A 283 -0.90 -25.14 -12.32
CA GLU A 283 -1.58 -26.14 -11.48
C GLU A 283 -2.88 -25.59 -10.88
N PHE A 284 -2.83 -24.38 -10.32
CA PHE A 284 -4.00 -23.72 -9.76
C PHE A 284 -5.05 -23.39 -10.82
N TYR A 285 -4.63 -22.98 -12.02
CA TYR A 285 -5.55 -22.70 -13.12
C TYR A 285 -6.29 -23.96 -13.57
N GLU A 286 -5.57 -25.04 -13.82
CA GLU A 286 -6.12 -26.32 -14.32
C GLU A 286 -7.01 -27.00 -13.28
N THR A 287 -6.66 -26.90 -12.00
CA THR A 287 -7.38 -27.59 -10.94
C THR A 287 -8.54 -26.78 -10.35
N CYS A 288 -8.40 -25.45 -10.29
CA CYS A 288 -9.33 -24.55 -9.60
C CYS A 288 -9.92 -23.47 -10.52
N LEU A 289 -9.14 -22.53 -11.06
CA LEU A 289 -9.71 -21.32 -11.71
C LEU A 289 -10.59 -21.65 -12.92
N SER A 290 -10.08 -22.47 -13.85
CA SER A 290 -10.75 -22.77 -15.13
C SER A 290 -12.12 -23.45 -15.00
N LYS A 291 -12.41 -24.03 -13.83
CA LYS A 291 -13.67 -24.74 -13.56
C LYS A 291 -14.76 -23.87 -12.97
N ASN A 292 -14.47 -22.59 -12.70
CA ASN A 292 -15.32 -21.71 -11.91
C ASN A 292 -15.62 -20.41 -12.67
N ALA A 293 -16.86 -19.94 -12.57
CA ALA A 293 -17.24 -18.65 -13.14
C ALA A 293 -16.59 -17.49 -12.37
N ARG A 294 -16.35 -16.37 -13.06
CA ARG A 294 -15.83 -15.10 -12.48
C ARG A 294 -16.53 -14.73 -11.17
N ASN A 295 -17.86 -14.76 -11.17
CA ASN A 295 -18.67 -14.36 -10.03
C ASN A 295 -18.38 -15.20 -8.78
N LYS A 296 -18.01 -16.47 -8.93
CA LYS A 296 -17.61 -17.31 -7.78
C LYS A 296 -16.32 -16.81 -7.13
N TRP A 297 -15.39 -16.27 -7.91
CA TRP A 297 -14.13 -15.71 -7.42
C TRP A 297 -14.36 -14.37 -6.72
N LEU A 298 -15.13 -13.47 -7.31
CA LEU A 298 -15.51 -12.20 -6.68
C LEU A 298 -16.22 -12.45 -5.34
N ASN A 299 -17.18 -13.38 -5.30
CA ASN A 299 -17.89 -13.74 -4.07
C ASN A 299 -16.98 -14.34 -2.97
N GLN A 300 -15.72 -14.72 -3.25
CA GLN A 300 -14.80 -15.16 -2.20
C GLN A 300 -14.46 -14.03 -1.22
N ASP A 301 -14.54 -12.75 -1.61
CA ASP A 301 -14.33 -11.64 -0.67
C ASP A 301 -15.39 -11.63 0.44
N GLY A 302 -16.65 -11.94 0.12
CA GLY A 302 -17.71 -12.09 1.12
C GLY A 302 -17.45 -13.25 2.08
N VAL A 303 -16.97 -14.38 1.57
CA VAL A 303 -16.55 -15.52 2.40
C VAL A 303 -15.40 -15.13 3.33
N ARG A 304 -14.42 -14.35 2.84
CA ARG A 304 -13.32 -13.84 3.67
C ARG A 304 -13.80 -12.89 4.76
N VAL A 305 -14.77 -12.03 4.48
CA VAL A 305 -15.41 -11.17 5.51
C VAL A 305 -15.95 -12.03 6.65
N GLU A 306 -16.72 -13.08 6.36
CA GLU A 306 -17.25 -13.98 7.38
C GLU A 306 -16.15 -14.69 8.19
N GLN A 307 -15.12 -15.19 7.49
CA GLN A 307 -13.97 -15.86 8.13
C GLN A 307 -13.19 -14.90 9.04
N ASN A 308 -12.93 -13.68 8.57
CA ASN A 308 -12.24 -12.64 9.33
C ASN A 308 -13.04 -12.21 10.57
N LEU A 309 -14.38 -12.18 10.51
CA LEU A 309 -15.22 -11.95 11.69
C LEU A 309 -15.13 -13.09 12.70
N GLY A 310 -15.03 -14.33 12.22
CA GLY A 310 -14.72 -15.49 13.07
C GLY A 310 -13.39 -15.31 13.82
N LEU A 311 -12.35 -14.83 13.13
CA LEU A 311 -11.06 -14.50 13.75
C LEU A 311 -11.17 -13.34 14.73
N ALA A 312 -11.87 -12.26 14.38
CA ALA A 312 -12.10 -11.13 15.27
C ALA A 312 -12.79 -11.55 16.57
N LYS A 313 -13.76 -12.49 16.49
CA LYS A 313 -14.39 -13.09 17.66
C LYS A 313 -13.40 -13.86 18.53
N LEU A 314 -12.52 -14.67 17.93
CA LEU A 314 -11.47 -15.37 18.66
C LEU A 314 -10.48 -14.42 19.34
N GLN A 315 -10.28 -13.23 18.77
CA GLN A 315 -9.38 -12.20 19.30
C GLN A 315 -10.04 -11.29 20.36
N GLY A 316 -11.34 -11.42 20.61
CA GLY A 316 -12.02 -10.71 21.72
C GLY A 316 -13.21 -9.84 21.31
N MET A 317 -13.55 -9.77 20.02
CA MET A 317 -14.76 -9.08 19.57
C MET A 317 -16.03 -9.82 20.06
N ARG A 318 -17.00 -9.06 20.60
CA ARG A 318 -18.23 -9.63 21.16
C ARG A 318 -19.14 -10.22 20.08
N ASP A 319 -19.83 -11.32 20.41
CA ASP A 319 -20.81 -11.97 19.52
C ASP A 319 -21.88 -11.02 18.99
N ALA A 320 -22.37 -10.10 19.83
CA ALA A 320 -23.36 -9.10 19.44
C ALA A 320 -22.82 -8.17 18.35
N ALA A 321 -21.57 -7.73 18.48
CA ALA A 321 -20.92 -6.85 17.51
C ALA A 321 -20.75 -7.52 16.14
N VAL A 322 -20.33 -8.80 16.13
CA VAL A 322 -20.22 -9.60 14.89
C VAL A 322 -21.59 -9.78 14.25
N LYS A 323 -22.63 -10.08 15.04
CA LYS A 323 -24.00 -10.23 14.54
C LYS A 323 -24.53 -8.93 13.93
N ASP A 324 -24.27 -7.81 14.57
CA ASP A 324 -24.71 -6.49 14.10
C ASP A 324 -23.98 -6.08 12.81
N PHE A 325 -22.68 -6.36 12.72
CA PHE A 325 -21.94 -6.22 11.46
C PHE A 325 -22.58 -7.03 10.34
N LEU A 326 -22.78 -8.34 10.56
CA LEU A 326 -23.32 -9.24 9.53
C LEU A 326 -24.69 -8.79 9.05
N LYS A 327 -25.55 -8.34 9.99
CA LYS A 327 -26.85 -7.77 9.63
C LYS A 327 -26.72 -6.57 8.69
N GLY A 328 -25.81 -5.63 8.97
CA GLY A 328 -25.57 -4.49 8.07
C GLY A 328 -24.96 -4.91 6.73
N PHE A 329 -24.04 -5.86 6.75
CA PHE A 329 -23.39 -6.40 5.56
C PHE A 329 -24.41 -7.04 4.61
N ASP A 330 -25.27 -7.93 5.12
CA ASP A 330 -26.30 -8.63 4.35
C ASP A 330 -27.35 -7.69 3.75
N GLU A 331 -27.56 -6.50 4.32
CA GLU A 331 -28.47 -5.49 3.76
C GLU A 331 -27.95 -4.86 2.44
N THR A 332 -26.65 -4.95 2.17
CA THR A 332 -26.00 -4.19 1.09
C THR A 332 -25.09 -5.03 0.18
N HIS A 333 -24.51 -6.12 0.68
CA HIS A 333 -23.66 -6.98 -0.12
C HIS A 333 -24.49 -7.82 -1.11
N VAL A 334 -24.16 -7.70 -2.40
CA VAL A 334 -24.84 -8.44 -3.46
C VAL A 334 -24.02 -9.66 -3.85
N ILE A 335 -24.56 -10.86 -3.58
CA ILE A 335 -23.97 -12.10 -4.09
C ILE A 335 -24.20 -12.17 -5.60
N LEU A 336 -23.11 -12.20 -6.36
CA LEU A 336 -23.17 -12.30 -7.82
C LEU A 336 -23.60 -13.71 -8.26
N LYS A 337 -24.55 -13.79 -9.20
CA LYS A 337 -25.14 -15.05 -9.69
C LYS A 337 -24.40 -15.66 -10.86
#